data_AF-A0A947G9P7-F1
#
_entry.id   AF-A0A947G9P7-F1
#
_cell.length_a   1.000
_cell.length_b   1.000
_cell.length_c   1.000
_cell.angle_alpha   90.00
_cell.angle_beta   90.00
_cell.angle_gamma   90.00
#
_symmetry.space_group_name_H-M   'P 1'
#
loop_
_entity.id
_entity.type
_entity.pdbx_description
1 polymer ?
#
loop_
_entity_poly.entity_id
_entity_poly.type
_entity_poly.pdbx_seq_one_letter_code
_entity_poly.pdbx_strand_id
1 'polypeptide(L)'
;MLHAMSDHGPCGGFRGFEDVRWAVSTAEPKLDEMLADPMVRLVMRRDHLDPAEVHRFMVETAEGLKSGRPGPTLPPSPHFG
;
A
#
# COMPACT_ATOMS: atom_id res chain seq x y z
N MET A 1 -16.39 39.04 -43.49
CA MET A 1 -16.07 39.41 -42.10
C MET A 1 -16.13 38.13 -41.29
N LEU A 2 -14.99 37.71 -40.75
CA LEU A 2 -14.80 36.49 -39.96
C LEU A 2 -15.50 36.59 -38.59
N HIS A 3 -15.60 35.45 -37.90
CA HIS A 3 -15.86 35.18 -36.46
C HIS A 3 -17.02 34.20 -36.28
N ALA A 4 -16.93 33.07 -35.59
CA ALA A 4 -15.81 32.32 -35.06
C ALA A 4 -16.34 30.90 -34.77
N MET A 5 -15.55 29.87 -35.06
CA MET A 5 -15.75 28.54 -34.49
C MET A 5 -15.35 28.58 -33.02
N SER A 6 -16.23 28.21 -32.10
CA SER A 6 -15.88 27.87 -30.72
C SER A 6 -16.95 26.93 -30.15
N ASP A 7 -16.96 25.69 -30.64
CA ASP A 7 -17.57 24.58 -29.92
C ASP A 7 -16.45 23.94 -29.08
N HIS A 8 -16.20 24.54 -27.92
CA HIS A 8 -15.38 23.92 -26.90
C HIS A 8 -16.19 22.75 -26.31
N GLY A 9 -15.95 21.55 -26.84
CA GLY A 9 -16.43 20.31 -26.25
C GLY A 9 -16.08 20.27 -24.75
N PRO A 10 -16.93 19.65 -23.92
CA PRO A 10 -16.75 19.69 -22.47
C PRO A 10 -15.39 19.11 -22.12
N CYS A 11 -14.58 19.91 -21.42
CA CYS A 11 -13.36 19.47 -20.75
C CYS A 11 -13.65 18.13 -20.08
N GLY A 12 -12.91 17.09 -20.50
CA GLY A 12 -13.04 15.74 -20.00
C GLY A 12 -12.88 15.75 -18.48
N GLY A 13 -14.02 15.75 -17.78
CA GLY A 13 -14.05 15.56 -16.35
C GLY A 13 -13.42 14.20 -16.06
N PHE A 14 -12.39 14.20 -15.22
CA PHE A 14 -11.89 13.00 -14.58
C PHE A 14 -13.04 12.35 -13.80
N ARG A 15 -13.82 11.49 -14.47
CA ARG A 15 -14.74 10.55 -13.84
C ARG A 15 -13.92 9.32 -13.48
N GLY A 16 -13.54 9.20 -12.22
CA GLY A 16 -12.79 8.02 -11.79
C GLY A 16 -12.28 8.05 -10.35
N PHE A 17 -13.03 8.62 -9.40
CA PHE A 17 -12.82 8.37 -7.97
C PHE A 17 -14.15 8.15 -7.24
N GLU A 18 -15.20 7.74 -7.96
CA GLU A 18 -16.48 7.42 -7.34
C GLU A 18 -16.40 6.02 -6.70
N ASP A 19 -16.42 6.04 -5.37
CA ASP A 19 -16.80 4.95 -4.46
C ASP A 19 -15.73 3.91 -4.11
N VAL A 20 -14.61 4.36 -3.50
CA VAL A 20 -13.76 3.45 -2.70
C VAL A 20 -14.47 3.17 -1.37
N ARG A 21 -15.35 2.16 -1.35
CA ARG A 21 -15.89 1.61 -0.10
C ARG A 21 -14.91 0.61 0.47
N TRP A 22 -14.29 0.97 1.58
CA TRP A 22 -13.51 0.02 2.37
C TRP A 22 -14.47 -0.95 3.06
N ALA A 23 -14.49 -2.20 2.60
CA ALA A 23 -15.12 -3.27 3.36
C ALA A 23 -14.31 -3.45 4.65
N VAL A 24 -14.85 -2.96 5.77
CA VAL A 24 -14.26 -3.21 7.08
C VAL A 24 -14.60 -4.65 7.45
N SER A 25 -13.70 -5.57 7.11
CA SER A 25 -13.70 -6.91 7.68
C SER A 25 -13.41 -6.79 9.17
N THR A 26 -14.25 -7.40 10.02
CA THR A 26 -14.01 -7.49 11.47
C THR A 26 -12.94 -8.54 11.82
N ALA A 27 -12.55 -9.38 10.86
CA ALA A 27 -11.45 -10.31 11.00
C ALA A 27 -10.15 -9.65 10.54
N GLU A 28 -9.11 -9.73 11.37
CA GLU A 28 -7.76 -9.32 10.99
C GLU A 28 -7.32 -10.14 9.75
N PRO A 29 -6.92 -9.47 8.65
CA PRO A 29 -6.50 -10.17 7.45
C PRO A 29 -5.21 -10.95 7.72
N LYS A 30 -5.04 -12.07 7.01
CA LYS A 30 -3.78 -12.80 7.06
C LYS A 30 -2.65 -11.96 6.46
N LEU A 31 -1.42 -12.22 6.89
CA LEU A 31 -0.24 -11.52 6.38
C LEU A 31 -0.15 -11.56 4.84
N ASP A 32 -0.42 -12.73 4.24
CA ASP A 32 -0.42 -12.89 2.78
C ASP A 32 -1.47 -12.03 2.08
N GLU A 33 -2.65 -11.90 2.67
CA GLU A 33 -3.75 -11.08 2.13
C GLU A 33 -3.37 -9.59 2.18
N MET A 34 -2.76 -9.17 3.29
CA MET A 34 -2.29 -7.79 3.47
C MET A 34 -1.14 -7.46 2.50
N LEU A 35 -0.19 -8.36 2.27
CA LEU A 35 0.91 -8.15 1.32
C LEU A 35 0.48 -8.25 -0.15
N ALA A 36 -0.68 -8.89 -0.41
CA ALA A 36 -1.32 -8.89 -1.72
C ALA A 36 -2.13 -7.61 -1.99
N ASP A 37 -2.45 -6.82 -0.96
CA ASP A 37 -3.26 -5.60 -1.09
C ASP A 37 -2.55 -4.55 -1.98
N PRO A 38 -3.24 -3.99 -3.00
CA PRO A 38 -2.65 -3.00 -3.90
C PRO A 38 -2.15 -1.72 -3.23
N MET A 39 -2.84 -1.23 -2.18
CA MET A 39 -2.43 -0.04 -1.44
C MET A 39 -1.20 -0.33 -0.60
N VAL A 40 -1.15 -1.49 0.05
CA VAL A 40 0.05 -1.94 0.78
C VAL A 40 1.23 -2.04 -0.17
N ARG A 41 1.06 -2.66 -1.36
CA ARG A 41 2.11 -2.74 -2.39
C ARG A 41 2.59 -1.37 -2.88
N LEU A 42 1.70 -0.38 -3.00
CA LEU A 42 2.07 0.99 -3.35
C LEU A 42 2.97 1.63 -2.29
N VAL A 43 2.61 1.49 -1.01
CA VAL A 43 3.40 2.01 0.12
C VAL A 43 4.74 1.29 0.20
N MET A 44 4.75 -0.04 0.09
CA MET A 44 5.98 -0.84 0.08
C MET A 44 6.92 -0.43 -1.06
N ARG A 45 6.40 -0.23 -2.27
CA ARG A 45 7.21 0.24 -3.41
C ARG A 45 7.81 1.62 -3.15
N ARG A 46 7.06 2.56 -2.55
CA ARG A 46 7.56 3.88 -2.17
C ARG A 46 8.72 3.76 -1.18
N ASP A 47 8.59 2.84 -0.24
CA ASP A 47 9.56 2.64 0.84
C ASP A 47 10.64 1.58 0.47
N HIS A 48 10.72 1.17 -0.80
CA HIS A 48 11.66 0.19 -1.34
C HIS A 48 11.65 -1.19 -0.65
N LEU A 49 10.48 -1.63 -0.18
CA LEU A 49 10.28 -2.91 0.47
C LEU A 49 9.80 -3.98 -0.51
N ASP A 50 10.41 -5.17 -0.46
CA ASP A 50 9.94 -6.36 -1.17
C ASP A 50 8.93 -7.16 -0.30
N PRO A 51 7.72 -7.44 -0.80
CA PRO A 51 6.73 -8.28 -0.11
C PRO A 51 7.27 -9.63 0.37
N ALA A 52 8.11 -10.30 -0.42
CA ALA A 52 8.66 -11.60 -0.04
C ALA A 52 9.65 -11.48 1.13
N GLU A 53 10.44 -10.40 1.16
CA GLU A 53 11.37 -10.14 2.26
C GLU A 53 10.63 -9.79 3.55
N VAL A 54 9.59 -8.96 3.46
CA VAL A 54 8.73 -8.63 4.60
C VAL A 54 8.05 -9.88 5.15
N HIS A 55 7.51 -10.74 4.29
CA HIS A 55 6.90 -12.00 4.71
C HIS A 55 7.91 -12.88 5.47
N ARG A 56 9.10 -13.10 4.90
CA ARG A 56 10.16 -13.89 5.54
C ARG A 56 10.54 -13.30 6.91
N PHE A 57 10.75 -12.00 6.97
CA PHE A 57 11.12 -11.30 8.22
C PHE A 57 10.06 -11.49 9.31
N MET A 58 8.78 -11.33 8.96
CA MET A 58 7.68 -11.49 9.92
C MET A 58 7.57 -12.93 10.43
N VAL A 59 7.71 -13.93 9.55
CA VAL A 59 7.69 -15.35 9.94
C VAL A 59 8.87 -15.68 10.85
N GLU A 60 10.10 -15.29 10.46
CA GLU A 60 11.29 -15.52 11.29
C GLU A 60 11.19 -14.84 12.65
N THR A 61 10.63 -13.62 12.69
CA THR A 61 10.38 -12.90 13.95
C THR A 61 9.37 -13.63 14.82
N ALA A 62 8.26 -14.10 14.25
CA ALA A 62 7.23 -14.84 14.98
C ALA A 62 7.79 -16.16 15.55
N GLU A 63 8.61 -16.88 14.77
CA GLU A 63 9.27 -18.10 15.24
C GLU A 63 10.36 -17.81 16.29
N GLY A 64 11.10 -16.71 16.15
CA GLY A 64 12.04 -16.21 17.16
C GLY A 64 11.35 -15.93 18.50
N LEU A 65 10.22 -15.24 18.46
CA LEU A 65 9.40 -14.96 19.64
C LEU A 65 8.89 -16.23 20.32
N LYS A 66 8.44 -17.23 19.55
CA LYS A 66 8.01 -18.53 20.10
C LYS A 66 9.14 -19.31 20.75
N SER A 67 10.35 -19.20 20.22
CA SER A 67 11.54 -19.91 20.70
C SER A 67 12.31 -19.16 21.80
N GLY A 68 11.86 -17.96 22.20
CA GLY A 68 12.55 -17.11 23.18
C GLY A 68 13.88 -16.54 22.66
N ARG A 69 14.13 -16.64 21.35
CA ARG A 69 15.32 -16.10 20.69
C ARG A 69 15.05 -14.62 20.36
N PRO A 70 16.01 -13.70 20.59
CA PRO A 70 15.82 -12.31 20.18
C PRO A 70 15.54 -12.28 18.67
N GLY A 71 14.43 -11.64 18.30
CA GLY A 71 14.04 -11.47 16.90
C GLY A 71 15.10 -10.65 16.13
N PRO A 72 15.03 -10.67 14.80
CA PRO A 72 15.94 -9.89 13.97
C PRO A 72 15.86 -8.40 14.35
N THR A 73 17.03 -7.76 14.46
CA THR A 73 17.14 -6.37 14.91
C THR A 73 16.52 -5.46 13.86
N LEU A 74 15.45 -4.75 14.21
CA LEU A 74 14.83 -3.77 13.32
C LEU A 74 15.83 -2.64 13.04
N PRO A 75 15.91 -2.14 11.79
CA PRO A 75 16.69 -0.95 11.49
C PRO A 75 16.14 0.26 12.29
N PRO A 76 16.99 1.24 12.62
CA PRO A 76 16.55 2.44 13.32
C PRO A 76 15.47 3.16 12.50
N SER A 77 14.38 3.56 13.17
CA SER A 77 13.29 4.29 12.53
C SER A 77 13.84 5.55 11.82
N PRO A 78 13.46 5.81 10.56
CA PRO A 78 13.83 7.04 9.90
C PRO A 78 13.20 8.22 10.65
N HIS A 79 14.04 9.15 11.11
CA HIS A 79 13.59 10.43 11.61
C HIS A 79 13.07 11.24 10.41
N PHE A 80 11.76 11.36 10.27
CA PHE A 80 11.16 12.35 9.38
C PHE A 80 11.36 13.73 10.02
N GLY A 81 12.38 14.45 9.56
CA GLY A 81 12.64 15.85 9.90
C GLY A 81 11.97 16.81 8.92
#